data_AF-A0A9P4USP7-F1
#
_entry.id   AF-A0A9P4USP7-F1
#
_cell.length_a   1.000
_cell.length_b   1.000
_cell.length_c   1.000
_cell.angle_alpha   90.00
_cell.angle_beta   90.00
_cell.angle_gamma   90.00
#
_symmetry.space_group_name_H-M   'P 1'
#
loop_
_entity.id
_entity.type
_entity.pdbx_description
1 polymer ?
#
loop_
_entity_poly.entity_id
_entity_poly.type
_entity_poly.pdbx_seq_one_letter_code
_entity_poly.pdbx_strand_id
1 'polypeptide(L)'
;MVSKIEVERKFLPTTILEAMLKGNTGLHSAFLGGSLTFNRQPNQVLRDTYFDLDGKLEVKGLWVRYRALKEVPSADYPSINTTTSDQWEAKVRVGGGYAKSEFVEVEGIEGVKEEIAKHIPGTKLTKLQATADLETYRSTWVVKEEGFGTVPPAGICIALDYIVEAGRPYAASGSEAFRHYVGEVEMMGSAETDGPDEHEAVKDKVTGEVAMILDAFLARHQELFLTYPEPTGKLGAFFTWKMGRL
;
A
#
# COMPACT_ATOMS: atom_id res chain seq x y z
N MET A 1 -6.68 -23.29 -0.82
CA MET A 1 -6.92 -21.90 -1.25
C MET A 1 -6.06 -21.00 -0.40
N VAL A 2 -5.37 -20.03 -1.02
CA VAL A 2 -4.52 -19.07 -0.32
C VAL A 2 -4.92 -17.67 -0.75
N SER A 3 -5.17 -16.79 0.21
CA SER A 3 -5.42 -15.36 -0.03
C SER A 3 -4.42 -14.51 0.73
N LYS A 4 -3.77 -13.59 0.02
CA LYS A 4 -2.93 -12.55 0.63
C LYS A 4 -3.81 -11.39 1.05
N ILE A 5 -3.82 -11.09 2.34
CA ILE A 5 -4.60 -10.00 2.92
C ILE A 5 -3.64 -8.88 3.25
N GLU A 6 -3.96 -7.67 2.82
CA GLU A 6 -3.22 -6.47 3.12
C GLU A 6 -4.13 -5.54 3.93
N VAL A 7 -3.65 -5.14 5.10
CA VAL A 7 -4.29 -4.11 5.90
C VAL A 7 -3.35 -2.92 5.97
N GLU A 8 -3.86 -1.76 5.57
CA GLU A 8 -3.07 -0.53 5.48
C GLU A 8 -3.77 0.62 6.22
N ARG A 9 -2.95 1.52 6.75
CA ARG A 9 -3.38 2.75 7.43
C ARG A 9 -2.57 3.90 6.86
N LYS A 10 -3.26 4.83 6.21
CA LYS A 10 -2.61 5.97 5.57
C LYS A 10 -2.33 7.06 6.60
N PHE A 11 -1.24 7.78 6.41
CA PHE A 11 -0.86 8.94 7.21
C PHE A 11 -0.19 10.00 6.32
N LEU A 12 -0.11 11.22 6.85
CA LEU A 12 0.64 12.32 6.24
C LEU A 12 2.10 12.22 6.68
N PRO A 13 3.06 12.01 5.77
CA PRO A 13 4.46 11.97 6.13
C PRO A 13 4.91 13.27 6.79
N THR A 14 5.70 13.16 7.87
CA THR A 14 6.27 14.31 8.58
C THR A 14 7.78 14.33 8.43
N THR A 15 8.36 15.53 8.50
CA THR A 15 9.84 15.68 8.50
C THR A 15 10.50 14.97 9.68
N ILE A 16 9.81 14.88 10.82
CA ILE A 16 10.28 14.17 12.02
C ILE A 16 10.37 12.67 11.72
N LEU A 17 9.27 12.04 11.26
CA LEU A 17 9.26 10.62 10.94
C LEU A 17 10.28 10.30 9.83
N GLU A 18 10.36 11.14 8.80
CA GLU A 18 11.37 10.96 7.74
C GLU A 18 12.81 11.00 8.27
N ALA A 19 13.12 11.96 9.15
CA ALA A 19 14.45 12.05 9.75
C ALA A 19 14.77 10.80 10.57
N MET A 20 13.79 10.28 11.32
CA MET A 20 13.93 9.04 12.09
C MET A 20 14.18 7.83 11.18
N LEU A 21 13.39 7.69 10.12
CA LEU A 21 13.51 6.61 9.15
C LEU A 21 14.84 6.65 8.36
N LYS A 22 15.38 7.85 8.09
CA LYS A 22 16.66 8.05 7.41
C LYS A 22 17.86 7.90 8.33
N GLY A 23 17.74 8.31 9.60
CA GLY A 23 18.84 8.33 10.57
C GLY A 23 19.15 6.97 11.19
N ASN A 24 18.28 5.97 11.00
CA ASN A 24 18.35 4.68 11.69
C ASN A 24 18.45 4.82 13.21
N THR A 25 18.03 5.97 13.74
CA THR A 25 18.04 6.27 15.17
C THR A 25 16.79 5.66 15.75
N GLY A 26 16.92 4.53 16.44
CA GLY A 26 15.79 3.94 17.13
C GLY A 26 15.14 4.95 18.08
N LEU A 27 13.81 5.00 18.10
CA LEU A 27 13.10 5.85 19.05
C LEU A 27 13.02 5.09 20.38
N HIS A 28 13.72 5.58 21.40
CA HIS A 28 13.38 5.22 22.77
C HIS A 28 12.23 6.12 23.22
N SER A 29 11.02 5.58 23.32
CA SER A 29 9.97 6.26 24.07
C SER A 29 10.26 6.06 25.56
N ALA A 30 11.01 6.99 26.14
CA ALA A 30 11.29 7.01 27.57
C ALA A 30 10.00 7.05 28.42
N PHE A 31 8.88 7.46 27.83
CA PHE A 31 7.56 7.50 28.45
C PHE A 31 6.76 6.19 28.35
N LEU A 32 7.04 5.32 27.37
CA LEU A 32 6.23 4.10 27.13
C LEU A 32 7.00 2.79 27.37
N GLY A 33 8.27 2.85 27.76
CA GLY A 33 9.04 1.67 28.18
C GLY A 33 9.48 0.76 27.03
N GLY A 34 9.36 1.19 25.77
CA GLY A 34 9.76 0.42 24.60
C GLY A 34 10.57 1.19 23.57
N SER A 35 11.06 0.47 22.55
CA SER A 35 11.87 1.01 21.46
C SER A 35 11.31 0.62 20.09
N LEU A 36 11.48 1.52 19.12
CA LEU A 36 11.24 1.24 17.70
C LEU A 36 12.55 1.16 16.93
N THR A 37 12.73 0.11 16.14
CA THR A 37 13.81 -0.03 15.18
C THR A 37 13.24 -0.15 13.76
N PHE A 38 13.79 0.62 12.82
CA PHE A 38 13.34 0.66 11.44
C PHE A 38 14.37 0.02 10.52
N ASN A 39 14.07 -1.15 9.96
CA ASN A 39 15.00 -1.84 9.07
C ASN A 39 14.66 -1.46 7.63
N ARG A 40 15.48 -0.57 7.03
CA ARG A 40 15.31 -0.12 5.65
C ARG A 40 15.27 -1.32 4.69
N GLN A 41 14.43 -1.25 3.68
CA GLN A 41 14.37 -2.18 2.55
C GLN A 41 14.88 -1.48 1.27
N PRO A 42 15.25 -2.24 0.22
CA PRO A 42 15.56 -1.67 -1.09
C PRO A 42 14.44 -0.72 -1.56
N ASN A 43 14.82 0.41 -2.14
CA ASN A 43 13.84 1.33 -2.71
C ASN A 43 13.22 0.70 -3.96
N GLN A 44 11.99 1.10 -4.27
CA GLN A 44 11.27 0.60 -5.43
C GLN A 44 10.77 1.76 -6.29
N VAL A 45 10.81 1.57 -7.60
CA VAL A 45 10.05 2.36 -8.56
C VAL A 45 8.96 1.45 -9.11
N LEU A 46 7.72 1.84 -8.84
CA LEU A 46 6.51 1.16 -9.30
C LEU A 46 5.88 1.98 -10.40
N ARG A 47 5.51 1.36 -11.52
CA ARG A 47 4.63 1.97 -12.52
C ARG A 47 3.33 1.19 -12.56
N ASP A 48 2.25 1.86 -12.19
CA ASP A 48 0.91 1.30 -12.14
C ASP A 48 0.05 1.94 -13.21
N THR A 49 -0.37 1.15 -14.20
CA THR A 49 -1.46 1.53 -15.10
C THR A 49 -2.76 0.93 -14.56
N TYR A 50 -3.69 1.77 -14.13
CA TYR A 50 -4.97 1.38 -13.57
C TYR A 50 -6.04 1.27 -14.65
N PHE A 51 -6.90 0.28 -14.52
CA PHE A 51 -7.94 -0.04 -15.50
C PHE A 51 -9.31 -0.09 -14.82
N ASP A 52 -10.32 0.49 -15.46
CA ASP A 52 -11.71 0.45 -15.01
C ASP A 52 -12.68 0.28 -16.20
N LEU A 53 -13.95 0.05 -15.89
CA LEU A 53 -15.09 0.09 -16.80
C LEU A 53 -16.01 1.23 -16.37
N ASP A 54 -15.60 2.47 -16.65
CA ASP A 54 -16.34 3.70 -16.32
C ASP A 54 -16.73 3.81 -14.83
N GLY A 55 -15.81 3.47 -13.93
CA GLY A 55 -15.98 3.53 -12.47
C GLY A 55 -16.74 2.33 -11.88
N LYS A 56 -17.15 1.36 -12.69
CA LYS A 56 -17.89 0.19 -12.20
C LYS A 56 -17.05 -0.75 -11.35
N LEU A 57 -15.73 -0.86 -11.60
CA LEU A 57 -14.89 -1.71 -10.73
C LEU A 57 -14.65 -1.01 -9.39
N GLU A 58 -14.32 0.29 -9.40
CA GLU A 58 -14.16 1.07 -8.17
C GLU A 58 -15.39 1.01 -7.26
N VAL A 59 -16.60 1.20 -7.81
CA VAL A 59 -17.86 1.11 -7.05
C VAL A 59 -18.07 -0.29 -6.44
N LYS A 60 -17.50 -1.33 -7.04
CA LYS A 60 -17.49 -2.70 -6.52
C LYS A 60 -16.34 -2.99 -5.55
N GLY A 61 -15.51 -2.00 -5.23
CA GLY A 61 -14.35 -2.18 -4.38
C GLY A 61 -13.24 -2.99 -5.05
N LEU A 62 -13.11 -2.90 -6.37
CA LEU A 62 -12.11 -3.62 -7.14
C LEU A 62 -11.21 -2.63 -7.90
N TRP A 63 -9.90 -2.70 -7.65
CA TRP A 63 -8.90 -1.92 -8.38
C TRP A 63 -8.02 -2.86 -9.17
N VAL A 64 -8.06 -2.76 -10.51
CA VAL A 64 -7.23 -3.56 -11.42
C VAL A 64 -6.09 -2.71 -11.94
N ARG A 65 -4.86 -3.24 -11.90
CA ARG A 65 -3.67 -2.57 -12.43
C ARG A 65 -2.74 -3.54 -13.16
N TYR A 66 -1.99 -3.01 -14.12
CA TYR A 66 -0.74 -3.61 -14.56
C TYR A 66 0.39 -2.88 -13.84
N ARG A 67 1.19 -3.62 -13.06
CA ARG A 67 2.29 -3.08 -12.27
C ARG A 67 3.61 -3.54 -12.85
N ALA A 68 4.49 -2.60 -13.14
CA ALA A 68 5.91 -2.86 -13.33
C ALA A 68 6.68 -2.38 -12.10
N LEU A 69 7.53 -3.23 -11.53
CA LEU A 69 8.35 -2.96 -10.37
C LEU A 69 9.82 -3.04 -10.76
N LYS A 70 10.60 -2.07 -10.29
CA LYS A 70 12.05 -2.09 -10.33
C LYS A 70 12.60 -1.72 -8.96
N GLU A 71 13.37 -2.61 -8.37
CA GLU A 71 14.16 -2.24 -7.20
C GLU A 71 15.29 -1.30 -7.65
N VAL A 72 15.57 -0.28 -6.85
CA VAL A 72 16.64 0.70 -7.12
C VAL A 72 17.57 0.83 -5.91
N PRO A 73 18.87 1.10 -6.15
CA PRO A 73 19.82 1.30 -5.08
C PRO A 73 19.39 2.41 -4.11
N SER A 74 19.79 2.26 -2.86
CA SER A 74 19.65 3.29 -1.82
C SER A 74 20.97 3.42 -1.05
N ALA A 75 21.10 4.42 -0.16
CA ALA A 75 22.31 4.60 0.63
C ALA A 75 22.68 3.34 1.45
N ASP A 76 21.66 2.66 1.98
CA ASP A 76 21.81 1.42 2.77
C ASP A 76 21.98 0.17 1.88
N TYR A 77 21.59 0.27 0.61
CA TYR A 77 21.65 -0.81 -0.39
C TYR A 77 22.27 -0.29 -1.70
N PRO A 78 23.58 0.03 -1.71
CA PRO A 78 24.23 0.66 -2.86
C PRO A 78 24.40 -0.29 -4.06
N SER A 79 24.42 -1.60 -3.80
CA SER A 79 24.42 -2.64 -4.81
C SER A 79 23.29 -3.61 -4.53
N ILE A 80 22.29 -3.60 -5.40
CA ILE A 80 21.24 -4.63 -5.43
C ILE A 80 21.34 -5.37 -6.75
N ASN A 81 21.13 -6.69 -6.72
CA ASN A 81 20.74 -7.38 -7.94
C ASN A 81 19.39 -6.78 -8.32
N THR A 82 19.37 -5.95 -9.37
CA THR A 82 18.17 -5.21 -9.75
C THR A 82 17.08 -6.22 -10.10
N THR A 83 16.13 -6.40 -9.20
CA THR A 83 14.95 -7.21 -9.47
C THR A 83 13.96 -6.35 -10.25
N THR A 84 13.54 -6.85 -11.40
CA THR A 84 12.44 -6.28 -12.18
C THR A 84 11.35 -7.32 -12.32
N SER A 85 10.11 -6.91 -12.15
CA SER A 85 8.94 -7.74 -12.43
C SER A 85 7.85 -6.90 -13.04
N ASP A 86 6.99 -7.52 -13.83
CA ASP A 86 5.76 -6.90 -14.29
C ASP A 86 4.63 -7.92 -14.30
N GLN A 87 3.46 -7.51 -13.83
CA GLN A 87 2.32 -8.41 -13.71
C GLN A 87 1.00 -7.64 -13.59
N TRP A 88 -0.08 -8.38 -13.86
CA TRP A 88 -1.42 -7.94 -13.50
C TRP A 88 -1.66 -8.15 -12.02
N GLU A 89 -2.28 -7.17 -11.38
CA GLU A 89 -2.70 -7.22 -9.99
C GLU A 89 -4.12 -6.69 -9.84
N ALA A 90 -4.85 -7.21 -8.86
CA ALA A 90 -6.11 -6.65 -8.40
C ALA A 90 -6.13 -6.53 -6.87
N LYS A 91 -6.61 -5.40 -6.37
CA LYS A 91 -6.99 -5.23 -4.96
C LYS A 91 -8.51 -5.36 -4.85
N VAL A 92 -8.98 -6.31 -4.05
CA VAL A 92 -10.39 -6.51 -3.72
C VAL A 92 -10.64 -6.01 -2.30
N ARG A 93 -11.50 -5.01 -2.12
CA ARG A 93 -11.83 -4.51 -0.78
C ARG A 93 -12.64 -5.54 -0.03
N VAL A 94 -12.15 -5.92 1.15
CA VAL A 94 -12.86 -6.81 2.08
C VAL A 94 -13.36 -6.07 3.32
N GLY A 95 -12.84 -4.87 3.58
CA GLY A 95 -13.30 -4.03 4.67
C GLY A 95 -12.69 -2.63 4.64
N GLY A 96 -12.94 -1.88 5.71
CA GLY A 96 -12.38 -0.55 5.90
C GLY A 96 -12.88 0.55 4.93
N GLY A 97 -12.23 1.71 5.00
CA GLY A 97 -12.44 2.89 4.17
C GLY A 97 -11.15 3.37 3.49
N TYR A 98 -11.11 4.64 3.06
CA TYR A 98 -9.94 5.18 2.33
C TYR A 98 -8.69 5.32 3.20
N ALA A 99 -8.82 5.84 4.43
CA ALA A 99 -7.69 5.99 5.36
C ALA A 99 -7.32 4.69 6.08
N LYS A 100 -8.28 3.77 6.25
CA LYS A 100 -8.11 2.46 6.88
C LYS A 100 -8.57 1.38 5.93
N SER A 101 -7.68 0.88 5.06
CA SER A 101 -8.09 -0.01 3.98
C SER A 101 -7.71 -1.45 4.29
N GLU A 102 -8.56 -2.38 3.85
CA GLU A 102 -8.41 -3.82 4.02
C GLU A 102 -8.70 -4.49 2.67
N PHE A 103 -7.70 -5.16 2.11
CA PHE A 103 -7.74 -5.71 0.77
C PHE A 103 -7.29 -7.17 0.73
N VAL A 104 -7.84 -7.92 -0.21
CA VAL A 104 -7.20 -9.13 -0.74
C VAL A 104 -6.44 -8.72 -2.00
N GLU A 105 -5.15 -9.04 -2.05
CA GLU A 105 -4.32 -8.87 -3.24
C GLU A 105 -4.32 -10.14 -4.09
N VAL A 106 -4.64 -9.97 -5.36
CA VAL A 106 -4.63 -11.02 -6.38
C VAL A 106 -3.57 -10.69 -7.40
N GLU A 107 -2.63 -11.60 -7.60
CA GLU A 107 -1.53 -11.48 -8.57
C GLU A 107 -1.78 -12.40 -9.76
N GLY A 108 -1.28 -11.99 -10.92
CA GLY A 108 -1.33 -12.77 -12.15
C GLY A 108 -2.62 -12.57 -12.95
N ILE A 109 -2.49 -12.70 -14.26
CA ILE A 109 -3.55 -12.36 -15.21
C ILE A 109 -4.81 -13.23 -15.05
N GLU A 110 -4.67 -14.52 -14.71
CA GLU A 110 -5.83 -15.41 -14.56
C GLU A 110 -6.63 -15.09 -13.30
N GLY A 111 -5.98 -14.85 -12.16
CA GLY A 111 -6.66 -14.42 -10.93
C GLY A 111 -7.39 -13.09 -11.13
N VAL A 112 -6.76 -12.12 -11.81
CA VAL A 112 -7.41 -10.84 -12.14
C VAL A 112 -8.64 -11.02 -13.03
N LYS A 113 -8.59 -11.90 -14.04
CA LYS A 113 -9.76 -12.20 -14.88
C LYS A 113 -10.90 -12.82 -14.07
N GLU A 114 -10.59 -13.74 -13.16
CA GLU A 114 -11.58 -14.37 -12.28
C GLU A 114 -12.25 -13.32 -11.39
N GLU A 115 -11.49 -12.41 -10.77
CA GLU A 115 -12.06 -11.36 -9.93
C GLU A 115 -12.95 -10.40 -10.70
N ILE A 116 -12.56 -10.02 -11.93
CA ILE A 116 -13.42 -9.21 -12.80
C ILE A 116 -14.74 -9.93 -13.09
N ALA A 117 -14.68 -11.23 -13.42
CA ALA A 117 -15.87 -12.02 -13.74
C ALA A 117 -16.80 -12.20 -12.52
N LYS A 118 -16.24 -12.32 -11.31
CA LYS A 118 -17.02 -12.39 -10.05
C LYS A 118 -17.74 -11.07 -9.77
N HIS A 119 -17.08 -9.93 -9.93
CA HIS A 119 -17.63 -8.61 -9.58
C HIS A 119 -18.53 -8.01 -10.67
N ILE A 120 -18.20 -8.26 -11.94
CA ILE A 120 -19.00 -7.81 -13.10
C ILE A 120 -19.14 -8.97 -14.11
N PRO A 121 -20.12 -9.87 -13.90
CA PRO A 121 -20.33 -11.02 -14.77
C PRO A 121 -20.43 -10.65 -16.26
N GLY A 122 -19.75 -11.43 -17.10
CA GLY A 122 -19.70 -11.22 -18.54
C GLY A 122 -18.68 -10.18 -19.02
N THR A 123 -18.01 -9.46 -18.12
CA THR A 123 -16.95 -8.51 -18.47
C THR A 123 -15.62 -9.24 -18.67
N LYS A 124 -14.85 -8.81 -19.66
CA LYS A 124 -13.50 -9.31 -19.93
C LYS A 124 -12.48 -8.22 -19.64
N LEU A 125 -11.27 -8.61 -19.23
CA LEU A 125 -10.15 -7.69 -19.00
C LEU A 125 -9.90 -6.74 -20.20
N THR A 126 -10.04 -7.26 -21.43
CA THR A 126 -9.85 -6.48 -22.67
C THR A 126 -10.92 -5.41 -22.92
N LYS A 127 -11.98 -5.36 -22.11
CA LYS A 127 -13.02 -4.32 -22.16
C LYS A 127 -12.73 -3.16 -21.22
N LEU A 128 -11.78 -3.31 -20.29
CA LEU A 128 -11.40 -2.24 -19.40
C LEU A 128 -10.58 -1.20 -20.15
N GLN A 129 -10.67 0.05 -19.71
CA GLN A 129 -9.90 1.18 -20.24
C GLN A 129 -8.92 1.67 -19.19
N ALA A 130 -7.74 2.12 -19.63
CA ALA A 130 -6.78 2.74 -18.73
C ALA A 130 -7.34 4.07 -18.22
N THR A 131 -7.37 4.25 -16.90
CA THR A 131 -7.94 5.45 -16.24
C THR A 131 -6.88 6.33 -15.59
N ALA A 132 -5.76 5.73 -15.16
CA ALA A 132 -4.59 6.42 -14.62
C ALA A 132 -3.30 5.65 -14.96
N ASP A 133 -2.19 6.35 -15.14
CA ASP A 133 -0.85 5.77 -15.28
C ASP A 133 0.09 6.55 -14.36
N LEU A 134 0.54 5.90 -13.29
CA LEU A 134 1.24 6.53 -12.16
C LEU A 134 2.59 5.87 -11.95
N GLU A 135 3.60 6.69 -11.66
CA GLU A 135 4.90 6.22 -11.19
C GLU A 135 5.03 6.56 -9.70
N THR A 136 5.34 5.56 -8.88
CA THR A 136 5.54 5.69 -7.43
C THR A 136 6.96 5.34 -7.06
N TYR A 137 7.63 6.27 -6.40
CA TYR A 137 8.91 6.07 -5.75
C TYR A 137 8.64 5.68 -4.29
N ARG A 138 8.80 4.39 -4.00
CA ARG A 138 8.50 3.79 -2.70
C ARG A 138 9.77 3.56 -1.91
N SER A 139 9.78 4.04 -0.67
CA SER A 139 10.77 3.69 0.36
C SER A 139 10.06 2.90 1.45
N THR A 140 10.61 1.76 1.84
CA THR A 140 9.95 0.86 2.82
C THR A 140 10.88 0.52 3.97
N TRP A 141 10.32 0.37 5.17
CA TRP A 141 11.01 -0.09 6.36
C TRP A 141 10.20 -1.16 7.08
N VAL A 142 10.84 -2.26 7.48
CA VAL A 142 10.25 -3.24 8.39
C VAL A 142 10.45 -2.77 9.82
N VAL A 143 9.37 -2.62 10.56
CA VAL A 143 9.37 -2.13 11.93
C VAL A 143 9.58 -3.30 12.89
N LYS A 144 10.46 -3.10 13.87
CA LYS A 144 10.55 -3.90 15.08
C LYS A 144 10.22 -3.03 16.27
N GLU A 145 9.31 -3.49 17.11
CA GLU A 145 8.92 -2.83 18.36
C GLU A 145 9.28 -3.76 19.53
N GLU A 146 10.08 -3.26 20.47
CA GLU A 146 10.55 -4.00 21.65
C GLU A 146 10.08 -3.32 22.95
N GLY A 147 9.93 -4.08 24.04
CA GLY A 147 9.70 -3.54 25.39
C GLY A 147 8.24 -3.33 25.81
N PHE A 148 7.25 -3.60 24.94
CA PHE A 148 5.82 -3.37 25.22
C PHE A 148 5.08 -4.57 25.83
N GLY A 149 5.78 -5.58 26.38
CA GLY A 149 5.16 -6.75 27.03
C GLY A 149 4.46 -7.74 26.09
N THR A 150 4.24 -7.34 24.83
CA THR A 150 3.80 -8.18 23.72
C THR A 150 4.80 -8.04 22.58
N VAL A 151 5.31 -9.15 22.04
CA VAL A 151 6.09 -9.12 20.80
C VAL A 151 5.10 -8.68 19.71
N PRO A 152 5.32 -7.54 19.02
CA PRO A 152 4.53 -7.21 17.85
C PRO A 152 4.74 -8.34 16.86
N PRO A 153 3.67 -8.91 16.28
CA PRO A 153 3.85 -9.93 15.27
C PRO A 153 4.71 -9.37 14.14
N ALA A 154 5.67 -10.17 13.69
CA ALA A 154 6.55 -9.79 12.60
C ALA A 154 5.70 -9.36 11.39
N GLY A 155 6.11 -8.28 10.70
CA GLY A 155 5.52 -7.92 9.41
C GLY A 155 4.87 -6.55 9.29
N ILE A 156 4.97 -5.66 10.30
CA ILE A 156 4.59 -4.25 10.11
C ILE A 156 5.64 -3.56 9.23
N CYS A 157 5.18 -2.95 8.15
CA CYS A 157 5.97 -2.15 7.23
C CYS A 157 5.49 -0.70 7.24
N ILE A 158 6.43 0.23 7.16
CA ILE A 158 6.14 1.62 6.83
C ILE A 158 6.58 1.85 5.40
N ALA A 159 5.67 2.33 4.55
CA ALA A 159 5.96 2.77 3.20
C ALA A 159 5.80 4.29 3.10
N LEU A 160 6.77 4.96 2.48
CA LEU A 160 6.67 6.35 2.06
C LEU A 160 6.66 6.39 0.54
N ASP A 161 5.56 6.88 -0.01
CA ASP A 161 5.31 6.88 -1.44
C ASP A 161 5.23 8.29 -1.98
N TYR A 162 6.13 8.57 -2.92
CA TYR A 162 6.08 9.77 -3.72
C TYR A 162 5.59 9.43 -5.13
N ILE A 163 4.47 10.02 -5.54
CA ILE A 163 3.74 9.64 -6.74
C ILE A 163 3.74 10.78 -7.75
N VAL A 164 3.95 10.43 -9.01
CA VAL A 164 3.82 11.33 -10.17
C VAL A 164 3.02 10.67 -11.29
N GLU A 165 2.54 11.46 -12.25
CA GLU A 165 2.02 10.92 -13.51
C GLU A 165 3.16 10.29 -14.32
N ALA A 166 2.95 9.07 -14.82
CA ALA A 166 3.97 8.33 -15.56
C ALA A 166 4.41 9.07 -16.84
N GLY A 167 5.68 8.92 -17.21
CA GLY A 167 6.24 9.58 -18.40
C GLY A 167 6.59 11.06 -18.21
N ARG A 168 6.33 11.65 -17.02
CA ARG A 168 6.85 12.97 -16.65
C ARG A 168 8.10 12.83 -15.78
N PRO A 169 9.22 13.51 -16.10
CA PRO A 169 10.42 13.45 -15.26
C PRO A 169 10.13 13.91 -13.83
N TYR A 170 10.67 13.20 -12.83
CA TYR A 170 10.65 13.61 -11.41
C TYR A 170 11.11 15.08 -11.22
N ALA A 171 12.10 15.49 -12.02
CA ALA A 171 12.70 16.83 -12.04
C ALA A 171 11.98 17.84 -12.94
N ALA A 172 10.86 17.49 -13.57
CA ALA A 172 10.08 18.45 -14.36
C ALA A 172 9.46 19.49 -13.43
N SER A 173 10.17 20.61 -13.26
CA SER A 173 9.74 21.79 -12.54
C SER A 173 8.64 22.49 -13.34
N GLY A 174 7.40 22.21 -12.99
CA GLY A 174 6.23 22.95 -13.44
C GLY A 174 5.14 22.79 -12.38
N SER A 175 4.47 23.89 -12.03
CA SER A 175 3.32 23.91 -11.11
C SER A 175 2.15 23.03 -11.58
N GLU A 176 2.24 22.51 -12.80
CA GLU A 176 1.23 21.71 -13.45
C GLU A 176 1.54 20.20 -13.54
N ALA A 177 2.57 19.66 -12.90
CA ALA A 177 2.71 18.18 -12.84
C ALA A 177 1.95 17.61 -11.64
N PHE A 178 1.25 16.49 -11.81
CA PHE A 178 0.68 15.76 -10.67
C PHE A 178 1.81 15.28 -9.76
N ARG A 179 1.69 15.59 -8.46
CA ARG A 179 2.59 15.15 -7.41
C ARG A 179 1.74 14.84 -6.19
N HIS A 180 1.96 13.69 -5.57
CA HIS A 180 1.32 13.32 -4.31
C HIS A 180 2.33 12.63 -3.39
N TYR A 181 2.18 12.79 -2.09
CA TYR A 181 3.05 12.18 -1.10
C TYR A 181 2.21 11.65 0.05
N VAL A 182 2.32 10.35 0.31
CA VAL A 182 1.52 9.65 1.32
C VAL A 182 2.38 8.61 2.02
N GLY A 183 2.12 8.43 3.31
CA GLY A 183 2.68 7.35 4.09
C GLY A 183 1.65 6.28 4.34
N GLU A 184 2.08 5.02 4.37
CA GLU A 184 1.23 3.86 4.65
C GLU A 184 1.93 3.02 5.72
N VAL A 185 1.21 2.67 6.80
CA VAL A 185 1.61 1.56 7.68
C VAL A 185 0.84 0.35 7.22
N GLU A 186 1.55 -0.68 6.77
CA GLU A 186 1.01 -1.85 6.08
C GLU A 186 1.37 -3.11 6.87
N MET A 187 0.47 -4.10 6.90
CA MET A 187 0.76 -5.43 7.41
C MET A 187 0.05 -6.47 6.55
N MET A 188 0.78 -7.54 6.21
CA MET A 188 0.26 -8.66 5.42
C MET A 188 -0.19 -9.81 6.32
N GLY A 189 -1.35 -10.39 6.00
CA GLY A 189 -1.84 -11.66 6.51
C GLY A 189 -1.98 -12.70 5.39
N SER A 190 -2.02 -13.99 5.77
CA SER A 190 -2.31 -15.09 4.85
C SER A 190 -3.48 -15.90 5.40
N ALA A 191 -4.50 -16.11 4.58
CA ALA A 191 -5.59 -17.04 4.88
C ALA A 191 -5.40 -18.30 4.02
N GLU A 192 -5.26 -19.45 4.66
CA GLU A 192 -5.00 -20.73 4.01
C GLU A 192 -6.02 -21.77 4.47
N THR A 193 -6.77 -22.35 3.53
CA THR A 193 -7.79 -23.38 3.81
C THR A 193 -7.86 -24.42 2.69
N ASP A 194 -8.45 -25.58 2.95
CA ASP A 194 -8.60 -26.65 1.95
C ASP A 194 -9.87 -26.50 1.08
N GLY A 195 -10.86 -25.71 1.51
CA GLY A 195 -12.14 -25.54 0.81
C GLY A 195 -12.71 -24.11 0.87
N PRO A 196 -13.66 -23.77 -0.04
CA PRO A 196 -14.16 -22.41 -0.23
C PRO A 196 -15.06 -21.91 0.92
N ASP A 197 -15.90 -22.76 1.50
CA ASP A 197 -16.88 -22.35 2.52
C ASP A 197 -16.19 -21.89 3.83
N GLU A 198 -15.07 -22.53 4.19
CA GLU A 198 -14.24 -22.12 5.32
C GLU A 198 -13.36 -20.91 5.00
N HIS A 199 -13.02 -20.71 3.71
CA HIS A 199 -12.04 -19.72 3.29
C HIS A 199 -12.47 -18.29 3.61
N GLU A 200 -13.73 -17.96 3.37
CA GLU A 200 -14.26 -16.61 3.66
C GLU A 200 -14.20 -16.30 5.17
N ALA A 201 -14.62 -17.22 6.02
CA ALA A 201 -14.57 -17.03 7.48
C ALA A 201 -13.13 -16.88 8.00
N VAL A 202 -12.19 -17.63 7.43
CA VAL A 202 -10.76 -17.50 7.78
C VAL A 202 -10.20 -16.17 7.30
N LYS A 203 -10.56 -15.70 6.10
CA LYS A 203 -10.15 -14.36 5.62
C LYS A 203 -10.65 -13.25 6.53
N ASP A 204 -11.92 -13.29 6.92
CA ASP A 204 -12.49 -12.27 7.81
C ASP A 204 -11.79 -12.26 9.17
N LYS A 205 -11.50 -13.43 9.71
CA LYS A 205 -10.75 -13.58 10.97
C LYS A 205 -9.34 -13.00 10.85
N VAL A 206 -8.58 -13.37 9.82
CA VAL A 206 -7.21 -12.87 9.60
C VAL A 206 -7.22 -11.37 9.38
N THR A 207 -8.14 -10.86 8.57
CA THR A 207 -8.32 -9.41 8.34
C THR A 207 -8.54 -8.67 9.67
N GLY A 208 -9.46 -9.17 10.52
CA GLY A 208 -9.72 -8.60 11.84
C GLY A 208 -8.52 -8.62 12.77
N GLU A 209 -7.80 -9.73 12.84
CA GLU A 209 -6.58 -9.87 13.66
C GLU A 209 -5.49 -8.88 13.22
N VAL A 210 -5.19 -8.81 11.92
CA VAL A 210 -4.19 -7.88 11.36
C VAL A 210 -4.61 -6.43 11.62
N ALA A 211 -5.88 -6.09 11.39
CA ALA A 211 -6.40 -4.74 11.65
C ALA A 211 -6.27 -4.34 13.12
N MET A 212 -6.60 -5.24 14.06
CA MET A 212 -6.45 -5.00 15.49
C MET A 212 -4.99 -4.75 15.89
N ILE A 213 -4.05 -5.55 15.35
CA ILE A 213 -2.62 -5.38 15.60
C ILE A 213 -2.16 -3.99 15.12
N LEU A 214 -2.53 -3.64 13.89
CA LEU A 214 -2.09 -2.39 13.25
C LEU A 214 -2.69 -1.16 13.95
N ASP A 215 -3.98 -1.20 14.31
CA ASP A 215 -4.62 -0.13 15.07
C ASP A 215 -4.02 0.01 16.48
N ALA A 216 -3.67 -1.09 17.15
CA ALA A 216 -3.00 -1.05 18.45
C ALA A 216 -1.57 -0.46 18.34
N PHE A 217 -0.82 -0.80 17.28
CA PHE A 217 0.49 -0.22 17.00
C PHE A 217 0.38 1.30 16.80
N LEU A 218 -0.53 1.76 15.93
CA LEU A 218 -0.73 3.19 15.68
C LEU A 218 -1.17 3.95 16.94
N ALA A 219 -2.01 3.36 17.78
CA ALA A 219 -2.44 3.99 19.04
C ALA A 219 -1.26 4.25 20.00
N ARG A 220 -0.23 3.40 19.98
CA ARG A 220 0.99 3.59 20.80
C ARG A 220 1.94 4.65 20.25
N HIS A 221 1.90 4.91 18.94
CA HIS A 221 2.84 5.76 18.22
C HIS A 221 2.15 6.88 17.42
N GLN A 222 1.01 7.36 17.92
CA GLN A 222 0.15 8.32 17.24
C GLN A 222 0.85 9.64 16.88
N GLU A 223 1.89 10.02 17.61
CA GLU A 223 2.71 11.20 17.37
C GLU A 223 3.56 11.11 16.09
N LEU A 224 3.81 9.89 15.60
CA LEU A 224 4.59 9.64 14.39
C LEU A 224 3.71 9.60 13.14
N PHE A 225 2.47 9.12 13.26
CA PHE A 225 1.58 8.81 12.15
C PHE A 225 0.37 9.75 12.11
N LEU A 226 0.56 10.96 11.58
CA LEU A 226 -0.49 11.96 11.50
C LEU A 226 -1.60 11.55 10.54
N THR A 227 -2.83 11.51 11.03
CA THR A 227 -4.04 11.17 10.24
C THR A 227 -4.99 12.36 10.06
N TYR A 228 -4.60 13.55 10.53
CA TYR A 228 -5.36 14.79 10.37
C TYR A 228 -4.52 15.89 9.69
N PRO A 229 -5.05 16.56 8.63
CA PRO A 229 -6.30 16.23 7.93
C PRO A 229 -6.27 14.82 7.32
N GLU A 230 -7.45 14.30 6.95
CA GLU A 230 -7.56 12.91 6.46
C GLU A 230 -6.64 12.69 5.24
N PRO A 231 -5.73 11.70 5.29
CA PRO A 231 -4.80 11.44 4.20
C PRO A 231 -5.55 10.88 2.99
N THR A 232 -5.22 11.42 1.81
CA THR A 232 -5.80 10.96 0.54
C THR A 232 -4.92 9.88 -0.08
N GLY A 233 -5.51 8.81 -0.60
CA GLY A 233 -4.80 7.77 -1.35
C GLY A 233 -4.37 8.23 -2.75
N LYS A 234 -3.52 7.44 -3.40
CA LYS A 234 -2.88 7.74 -4.70
C LYS A 234 -3.89 8.10 -5.80
N LEU A 235 -4.87 7.22 -6.04
CA LEU A 235 -5.88 7.44 -7.08
C LEU A 235 -6.83 8.60 -6.76
N GLY A 236 -7.26 8.72 -5.49
CA GLY A 236 -8.12 9.82 -5.06
C GLY A 236 -7.47 11.19 -5.29
N ALA A 237 -6.18 11.30 -4.95
CA ALA A 237 -5.40 12.51 -5.20
C ALA A 237 -5.27 12.80 -6.70
N PHE A 238 -4.98 11.78 -7.51
CA PHE A 238 -4.84 11.91 -8.97
C PHE A 238 -6.12 12.40 -9.63
N PHE A 239 -7.27 11.78 -9.35
CA PHE A 239 -8.53 12.18 -9.97
C PHE A 239 -9.01 13.55 -9.47
N THR A 240 -8.78 13.89 -8.20
CA THR A 240 -9.06 15.25 -7.69
C THR A 240 -8.26 16.31 -8.46
N TRP A 241 -6.96 16.08 -8.64
CA TRP A 241 -6.10 16.95 -9.44
C TRP A 241 -6.52 17.03 -10.90
N LYS A 242 -6.88 15.90 -11.51
CA LYS A 242 -7.29 15.82 -12.93
C LYS A 242 -8.60 16.56 -13.18
N MET A 243 -9.58 16.44 -12.26
CA MET A 243 -10.86 17.15 -12.35
C MET A 243 -10.69 18.66 -12.20
N GLY A 244 -9.76 19.12 -11.37
CA GLY A 244 -9.43 20.56 -11.24
C GLY A 244 -8.80 21.19 -12.49
N ARG A 245 -8.62 20.42 -13.57
CA ARG A 245 -8.07 20.87 -14.86
C ARG A 245 -9.04 20.78 -16.04
N LEU A 246 -10.19 20.13 -15.83
CA LEU A 246 -11.28 20.08 -16.81
C LEU A 246 -12.12 21.36 -16.70
#